data_AF-A0A3B9HI91-F1
#
_entry.id   AF-A0A3B9HI91-F1
#
_cell.length_a   1.000
_cell.length_b   1.000
_cell.length_c   1.000
_cell.angle_alpha   90.00
_cell.angle_beta   90.00
_cell.angle_gamma   90.00
#
_symmetry.space_group_name_H-M   'P 1'
#
loop_
_entity.id
_entity.type
_entity.pdbx_description
1 polymer ?
#
loop_
_entity_poly.entity_id
_entity_poly.type
_entity_poly.pdbx_seq_one_letter_code
_entity_poly.pdbx_strand_id
1 'polypeptide(L)' 'TDEEAFIYLATDLTEGQSSPEETESLQIRKLPLTEAIQMAMDGRITDAMSVAGLLKAKLVLGL' A
#
# COMPACT_ATOMS: atom_id res chain seq x y z
N THR A 1 -0.55 3.47 -24.26
CA THR A 1 -0.77 4.48 -23.22
C THR A 1 0.60 4.98 -22.79
N ASP A 2 0.65 6.19 -22.27
CA ASP A 2 1.82 6.92 -21.79
C ASP A 2 1.71 7.22 -20.27
N GLU A 3 0.87 6.45 -19.58
CA GLU A 3 0.65 6.57 -18.15
C GLU A 3 1.81 5.95 -17.36
N GLU A 4 2.30 6.70 -16.38
CA GLU A 4 3.37 6.30 -15.48
C GLU A 4 2.88 6.34 -14.04
N ALA A 5 3.23 5.30 -13.27
CA ALA A 5 2.95 5.24 -11.84
C ALA A 5 4.25 5.06 -11.05
N PHE A 6 4.42 5.87 -10.02
CA PHE A 6 5.57 5.81 -9.12
C PHE A 6 5.14 5.28 -7.75
N ILE A 7 5.83 4.26 -7.27
CA ILE A 7 5.55 3.63 -5.96
C ILE A 7 6.66 4.02 -4.99
N TYR A 8 6.28 4.56 -3.83
CA TYR A 8 7.19 4.97 -2.77
C TYR A 8 6.99 4.12 -1.51
N LEU A 9 8.08 3.87 -0.77
CA LEU A 9 8.05 3.25 0.55
C LEU A 9 8.29 4.31 1.62
N ALA A 10 7.23 4.73 2.31
CA ALA A 10 7.33 5.72 3.36
C ALA A 10 7.68 5.08 4.71
N THR A 11 8.69 5.61 5.40
CA THR A 11 9.16 5.17 6.72
C THR A 11 9.23 6.36 7.68
N ASP A 12 9.47 6.09 8.96
CA ASP A 12 9.61 7.13 10.00
C ASP A 12 8.41 8.09 10.07
N LEU A 13 7.21 7.51 10.00
CA LEU A 13 5.94 8.23 9.96
C LEU A 13 5.61 8.90 11.31
N THR A 14 5.11 10.13 11.24
CA THR A 14 4.45 10.82 12.34
C THR A 14 2.93 10.87 12.09
N GLU A 15 2.14 10.73 13.16
CA GLU A 15 0.69 10.80 13.04
C GLU A 15 0.25 12.24 12.77
N GLY A 16 -0.58 12.41 11.73
CA GLY A 16 -1.17 13.69 11.33
C GLY A 16 -2.69 13.62 11.31
N GLN A 17 -3.33 14.78 11.12
CA GLN A 17 -4.78 14.83 10.98
C GLN A 17 -5.20 14.39 9.57
N SER A 18 -6.13 13.44 9.49
CA SER A 18 -6.70 12.99 8.21
C SER A 18 -7.55 14.11 7.60
N SER A 19 -7.41 14.34 6.29
CA SER A 19 -8.14 15.36 5.54
C SER A 19 -8.51 14.86 4.13
N PRO A 20 -9.36 13.82 4.02
CA PRO A 20 -9.81 13.30 2.73
C PRO A 20 -10.71 14.30 1.99
N GLU A 21 -10.77 14.20 0.66
CA GLU A 21 -11.72 14.96 -0.17
C GLU A 21 -13.16 14.46 0.00
N GLU A 22 -14.15 15.26 -0.38
CA GLU A 22 -15.58 14.92 -0.19
C GLU A 22 -16.01 13.62 -0.90
N THR A 23 -15.31 13.27 -1.98
CA THR A 23 -15.57 12.07 -2.79
C THR A 23 -14.82 10.84 -2.30
N GLU A 24 -13.92 11.00 -1.33
CA GLU A 24 -13.07 9.92 -0.81
C GLU A 24 -13.75 9.20 0.37
N SER A 25 -14.13 7.95 0.16
CA SER A 25 -14.61 7.07 1.23
C SER A 25 -13.51 6.12 1.70
N LEU A 26 -12.62 6.62 2.54
CA LEU A 26 -11.45 5.88 3.03
C LEU A 26 -11.68 5.29 4.42
N GLN A 27 -11.28 4.02 4.59
CA GLN A 27 -11.16 3.39 5.90
C GLN A 27 -9.70 3.08 6.20
N ILE A 28 -9.20 3.55 7.34
CA ILE A 28 -7.82 3.34 7.75
C ILE A 28 -7.71 2.00 8.48
N ARG A 29 -6.77 1.15 8.05
CA ARG A 29 -6.43 -0.10 8.71
C ARG A 29 -4.92 -0.15 8.98
N LYS A 30 -4.52 -0.35 10.24
CA LYS A 30 -3.14 -0.66 10.64
C LYS A 30 -3.04 -2.18 10.81
N LEU A 31 -2.13 -2.82 10.08
CA LEU A 31 -1.88 -4.27 10.12
C LEU A 31 -0.40 -4.57 9.86
N PRO A 32 0.10 -5.76 10.24
CA PRO A 32 1.45 -6.18 9.89
C PRO A 32 1.66 -6.21 8.37
N LEU A 33 2.82 -5.75 7.89
CA LEU A 33 3.14 -5.74 6.46
C LEU A 33 3.09 -7.15 5.83
N THR A 34 3.50 -8.17 6.59
CA THR A 34 3.45 -9.58 6.14
C THR A 34 2.02 -10.05 5.88
N GLU A 35 1.04 -9.59 6.66
CA GLU A 35 -0.38 -9.89 6.44
C GLU A 35 -0.88 -9.23 5.14
N ALA A 36 -0.55 -7.96 4.92
CA ALA A 36 -0.90 -7.26 3.68
C ALA A 36 -0.26 -7.91 2.43
N ILE A 37 0.99 -8.35 2.53
CA ILE A 37 1.65 -9.13 1.46
C ILE A 37 0.89 -10.44 1.21
N GLN A 38 0.47 -11.15 2.24
CA GLN A 38 -0.32 -12.37 2.09
C GLN A 38 -1.67 -12.09 1.42
N MET A 39 -2.32 -10.98 1.78
CA MET A 39 -3.55 -10.52 1.11
C MET A 39 -3.35 -10.25 -0.39
N ALA A 40 -2.20 -9.74 -0.80
CA ALA A 40 -1.86 -9.61 -2.23
C ALA A 40 -1.64 -10.97 -2.90
N MET A 41 -0.95 -11.89 -2.22
CA MET A 41 -0.69 -13.24 -2.74
C MET A 41 -1.94 -14.12 -2.86
N ASP A 42 -2.92 -13.93 -1.98
CA ASP A 42 -4.17 -14.70 -1.95
C ASP A 42 -5.34 -14.02 -2.67
N GLY A 43 -5.12 -12.85 -3.29
CA GLY A 43 -6.12 -12.17 -4.12
C GLY A 43 -7.14 -11.34 -3.34
N ARG A 44 -6.95 -11.12 -2.03
CA ARG A 44 -7.76 -10.14 -1.27
C ARG A 44 -7.39 -8.68 -1.59
N ILE A 45 -6.14 -8.42 -1.99
CA ILE A 45 -5.73 -7.16 -2.61
C ILE A 45 -5.50 -7.43 -4.09
N THR A 46 -6.33 -6.84 -4.95
CA THR A 46 -6.35 -7.12 -6.40
C THR A 46 -5.86 -5.97 -7.27
N ASP A 47 -5.70 -4.77 -6.71
CA ASP A 47 -5.17 -3.62 -7.45
C ASP A 47 -3.70 -3.86 -7.83
N ALA A 48 -3.38 -3.70 -9.11
CA ALA A 48 -2.08 -4.08 -9.67
C ALA A 48 -0.93 -3.27 -9.09
N MET A 49 -1.13 -1.96 -8.87
CA MET A 49 -0.11 -1.09 -8.26
C MET A 49 0.14 -1.47 -6.81
N SER A 50 -0.93 -1.76 -6.06
CA SER A 50 -0.86 -2.22 -4.67
C SER A 50 -0.11 -3.55 -4.56
N VAL A 51 -0.42 -4.53 -5.42
CA VAL A 51 0.27 -5.83 -5.46
C VAL A 51 1.75 -5.63 -5.78
N ALA A 52 2.09 -4.86 -6.82
CA ALA A 52 3.47 -4.60 -7.21
C ALA A 52 4.26 -3.92 -6.07
N GLY A 53 3.67 -2.92 -5.42
CA GLY A 53 4.29 -2.19 -4.32
C GLY A 53 4.57 -3.06 -3.09
N LEU A 54 3.59 -3.86 -2.66
CA LEU A 54 3.74 -4.76 -1.51
C LEU A 54 4.82 -5.82 -1.75
N LEU A 55 4.84 -6.43 -2.94
CA LEU A 55 5.85 -7.44 -3.29
C LEU A 55 7.25 -6.82 -3.44
N LYS A 56 7.36 -5.60 -3.99
CA LYS A 56 8.63 -4.88 -4.05
C LYS A 56 9.13 -4.51 -2.65
N ALA A 57 8.25 -4.05 -1.77
CA ALA A 57 8.58 -3.71 -0.39
C ALA A 57 9.13 -4.93 0.37
N LYS A 58 8.54 -6.12 0.17
CA LYS A 58 9.06 -7.38 0.72
C LYS A 58 10.54 -7.59 0.37
N LEU A 59 10.90 -7.42 -0.90
CA LEU A 59 12.28 -7.59 -1.38
C LEU A 59 13.23 -6.52 -0.84
N VAL A 60 12.78 -5.26 -0.78
CA VAL A 60 13.59 -4.14 -0.28
C VAL A 60 13.89 -4.28 1.22
N LEU A 61 12.91 -4.77 2.00
CA LEU A 61 13.01 -4.90 3.45
C LEU A 61 13.54 -6.26 3.93
N GLY A 62 13.72 -7.23 3.02
CA GLY A 62 14.22 -8.56 3.36
C GLY A 62 13.23 -9.40 4.19
N LEU A 63 11.94 -9.28 3.90
CA LEU A 63 10.83 -9.97 4.57
C LEU A 63 10.47 -11.30 3.92
#